data_AF-A0A6P3YAR4-F1
#
_entry.id   AF-A0A6P3YAR4-F1
#
_cell.length_a   1.000
_cell.length_b   1.000
_cell.length_c   1.000
_cell.angle_alpha   90.00
_cell.angle_beta   90.00
_cell.angle_gamma   90.00
#
_symmetry.space_group_name_H-M   'P 1'
#
loop_
_entity.id
_entity.type
_entity.pdbx_description
1 polymer ?
#
loop_
_entity_poly.entity_id
_entity_poly.type
_entity_poly.pdbx_seq_one_letter_code
_entity_poly.pdbx_strand_id
1 'polypeptide(L)'
;MRSMLSAVSCLSMAVCIMAGNLELGERVEGDYLCTNRTIFKPAIPWKPMRAMISVKTPTTDETITYVKFSNEGDKEADFTLIKGGVGTTSMVVMATGKFGEGMFVRVEGYAIAPVTTTEVPTTSVPTTEPVEVTTEETETSEE
;
A
#
# COMPACT_ATOMS: atom_id res chain seq x y z
N MET A 1 42.39 -14.25 -9.48
CA MET A 1 41.51 -13.20 -8.92
C MET A 1 40.16 -13.33 -9.60
N ARG A 2 39.21 -14.04 -8.98
CA ARG A 2 37.88 -14.26 -9.54
C ARG A 2 37.04 -13.01 -9.24
N SER A 3 36.77 -12.24 -10.28
CA SER A 3 35.86 -11.10 -10.27
C SER A 3 34.45 -11.60 -9.96
N MET A 4 34.02 -11.41 -8.72
CA MET A 4 32.60 -11.43 -8.38
C MET A 4 32.12 -9.98 -8.45
N LEU A 5 31.69 -9.56 -9.63
CA LEU A 5 30.87 -8.37 -9.81
C LEU A 5 29.51 -8.67 -9.19
N SER A 6 29.39 -8.43 -7.89
CA SER A 6 28.10 -8.41 -7.20
C SER A 6 27.27 -7.26 -7.75
N ALA A 7 26.49 -7.55 -8.79
CA ALA A 7 25.34 -6.77 -9.19
C ALA A 7 24.29 -6.85 -8.08
N VAL A 8 24.47 -6.06 -7.03
CA VAL A 8 23.41 -5.79 -6.06
C VAL A 8 23.02 -4.34 -6.27
N SER A 9 22.14 -4.16 -7.24
CA SER A 9 21.30 -2.98 -7.40
C SER A 9 20.44 -2.86 -6.13
N CYS A 10 21.01 -2.29 -5.07
CA CYS A 10 20.25 -1.86 -3.92
C CYS A 10 19.21 -0.86 -4.42
N LEU A 11 17.94 -1.29 -4.41
CA LEU A 11 16.74 -0.49 -4.61
C LEU A 11 16.93 0.87 -3.93
N SER A 12 17.26 1.89 -4.70
CA SER A 12 17.09 3.26 -4.27
C SER A 12 15.59 3.45 -4.08
N MET A 13 15.14 3.65 -2.83
CA MET A 13 13.83 4.23 -2.55
C MET A 13 13.80 5.58 -3.27
N ALA A 14 13.30 5.58 -4.50
CA ALA A 14 13.22 6.76 -5.33
C ALA A 14 12.06 7.61 -4.81
N VAL A 15 12.34 8.43 -3.80
CA VAL A 15 11.51 9.59 -3.51
C VAL A 15 11.75 10.56 -4.67
N CYS A 16 11.04 10.37 -5.78
CA CYS A 16 11.07 11.28 -6.91
C CYS A 16 10.33 12.56 -6.53
N ILE A 17 11.05 13.52 -5.95
CA ILE A 17 10.60 14.91 -5.83
C ILE A 17 10.79 15.57 -7.21
N MET A 18 10.01 15.14 -8.21
CA MET A 18 9.98 15.80 -9.51
C MET A 18 9.13 17.07 -9.37
N ALA A 19 9.82 18.21 -9.47
CA ALA A 19 9.31 19.58 -9.63
C ALA A 19 7.85 19.80 -9.20
N GLY A 20 7.66 20.12 -7.92
CA GLY A 20 6.41 20.64 -7.39
C GLY A 20 5.33 19.60 -7.08
N ASN A 21 5.50 18.32 -7.39
CA ASN A 21 4.58 17.27 -6.96
C ASN A 21 5.23 16.37 -5.90
N LEU A 22 4.42 15.83 -5.00
CA LEU A 22 4.84 14.82 -4.03
C LEU A 22 4.09 13.52 -4.30
N GLU A 23 4.83 12.49 -4.67
CA GLU A 23 4.32 11.13 -4.81
C GLU A 23 5.00 10.23 -3.78
N LEU A 24 4.22 9.46 -3.04
CA LEU A 24 4.69 8.54 -2.01
C LEU A 24 4.08 7.16 -2.25
N GLY A 25 4.93 6.14 -2.29
CA GLY A 25 4.52 4.74 -2.47
C GLY A 25 4.23 4.39 -3.93
N GLU A 26 3.54 3.28 -4.13
CA GLU A 26 3.20 2.75 -5.44
C GLU A 26 1.78 2.18 -5.42
N ARG A 27 1.14 2.15 -6.60
CA ARG A 27 -0.17 1.53 -6.76
C ARG A 27 -0.03 0.01 -6.65
N VAL A 28 -0.91 -0.59 -5.87
CA VAL A 28 -0.93 -2.05 -5.65
C VAL A 28 -2.25 -2.61 -6.17
N GLU A 29 -2.21 -3.82 -6.74
CA GLU A 29 -3.42 -4.50 -7.16
C GLU A 29 -4.39 -4.68 -5.98
N GLY A 30 -5.65 -4.29 -6.19
CA GLY A 30 -6.68 -4.31 -5.14
C GLY A 30 -6.72 -3.07 -4.24
N ASP A 31 -5.82 -2.10 -4.43
CA ASP A 31 -5.96 -0.80 -3.77
C ASP A 31 -7.13 0.02 -4.33
N TYR A 32 -7.67 0.91 -3.51
CA TYR A 32 -8.80 1.76 -3.87
C TYR A 32 -8.57 3.21 -3.46
N LEU A 33 -9.25 4.13 -4.15
CA LEU A 33 -9.14 5.57 -3.89
C LEU A 33 -9.86 5.93 -2.58
N CYS A 34 -9.10 6.19 -1.51
CA CYS A 34 -9.63 6.54 -0.20
C CYS A 34 -9.81 8.05 0.01
N THR A 35 -9.13 8.89 -0.77
CA THR A 35 -9.28 10.34 -0.73
C THR A 35 -9.03 10.93 -2.12
N ASN A 36 -9.91 11.82 -2.57
CA ASN A 36 -9.73 12.63 -3.76
C ASN A 36 -10.36 14.00 -3.51
N ARG A 37 -9.51 15.02 -3.34
CA ARG A 37 -10.00 16.38 -3.05
C ARG A 37 -8.98 17.43 -3.46
N THR A 38 -9.47 18.64 -3.67
CA THR A 38 -8.64 19.80 -3.96
C THR A 38 -8.68 20.80 -2.82
N ILE A 39 -7.52 21.36 -2.50
CA ILE A 39 -7.32 22.38 -1.47
C ILE A 39 -7.00 23.70 -2.15
N PHE A 40 -7.91 24.66 -1.99
CA PHE A 40 -7.73 26.02 -2.49
C PHE A 40 -7.46 26.99 -1.33
N LYS A 41 -6.40 27.80 -1.46
CA LYS A 41 -6.10 28.92 -0.59
C LYS A 41 -5.85 30.17 -1.44
N PRO A 42 -6.61 31.26 -1.25
CA PRO A 42 -6.39 32.50 -2.00
C PRO A 42 -5.06 33.16 -1.59
N ALA A 43 -4.53 33.98 -2.48
CA ALA A 43 -3.29 34.73 -2.25
C ALA A 43 -3.46 35.79 -1.15
N ILE A 44 -2.45 35.94 -0.29
CA ILE A 44 -2.37 37.02 0.69
C ILE A 44 -1.00 37.69 0.55
N PRO A 45 -0.91 38.96 0.10
CA PRO A 45 0.35 39.55 -0.38
C PRO A 45 1.53 39.53 0.59
N TRP A 46 1.30 39.47 1.90
CA TRP A 46 2.33 39.60 2.94
C TRP A 46 2.64 38.30 3.69
N LYS A 47 2.17 37.13 3.20
CA LYS A 47 2.54 35.84 3.80
C LYS A 47 2.49 34.69 2.78
N PRO A 48 3.25 33.60 2.99
CA PRO A 48 3.04 32.36 2.25
C PRO A 48 1.79 31.64 2.75
N MET A 49 1.09 30.97 1.84
CA MET A 49 -0.06 30.15 2.20
C MET A 49 0.39 28.76 2.66
N ARG A 50 -0.20 28.25 3.75
CA ARG A 50 0.09 26.92 4.28
C ARG A 50 -1.20 26.11 4.46
N ALA A 51 -1.15 24.82 4.17
CA ALA A 51 -2.21 23.88 4.48
C ALA A 51 -1.64 22.58 5.07
N MET A 52 -2.18 22.17 6.21
CA MET A 52 -1.96 20.84 6.76
C MET A 52 -3.01 19.91 6.16
N ILE A 53 -2.57 18.94 5.39
CA ILE A 53 -3.45 18.03 4.66
C ILE A 53 -3.26 16.64 5.23
N SER A 54 -4.34 16.08 5.78
CA SER A 54 -4.39 14.70 6.24
C SER A 54 -4.97 13.79 5.17
N VAL A 55 -4.35 12.62 4.99
CA VAL A 55 -4.93 11.47 4.28
C VAL A 55 -5.14 10.37 5.33
N LYS A 56 -6.34 9.80 5.37
CA LYS A 56 -6.72 8.77 6.35
C LYS A 56 -7.48 7.66 5.66
N THR A 57 -7.22 6.43 6.06
CA THR A 57 -8.02 5.27 5.68
C THR A 57 -9.40 5.33 6.38
N PRO A 58 -10.46 4.83 5.73
CA PRO A 58 -11.77 4.67 6.36
C PRO A 58 -11.75 3.78 7.60
N THR A 59 -10.96 2.70 7.58
CA THR A 59 -10.84 1.74 8.69
C THR A 59 -9.42 1.68 9.26
N THR A 60 -9.29 1.12 10.46
CA THR A 60 -7.99 0.98 11.15
C THR A 60 -7.13 -0.15 10.63
N ASP A 61 -7.71 -1.09 9.90
CA ASP A 61 -7.02 -2.30 9.45
C ASP A 61 -6.43 -2.11 8.04
N GLU A 62 -6.91 -1.09 7.33
CA GLU A 62 -6.40 -0.66 6.04
C GLU A 62 -5.09 0.12 6.16
N THR A 63 -4.29 0.08 5.11
CA THR A 63 -3.05 0.85 5.03
C THR A 63 -2.99 1.65 3.73
N ILE A 64 -2.38 2.83 3.80
CA ILE A 64 -2.15 3.70 2.64
C ILE A 64 -1.07 3.07 1.76
N THR A 65 -1.34 2.87 0.48
CA THR A 65 -0.39 2.30 -0.51
C THR A 65 0.28 3.38 -1.34
N TYR A 66 -0.48 4.36 -1.79
CA TYR A 66 -0.03 5.44 -2.66
C TYR A 66 -0.70 6.75 -2.32
N VAL A 67 0.06 7.85 -2.35
CA VAL A 67 -0.48 9.20 -2.22
C VAL A 67 0.20 10.13 -3.21
N LYS A 68 -0.60 10.98 -3.85
CA LYS A 68 -0.16 12.02 -4.76
C LYS A 68 -0.70 13.38 -4.32
N PHE A 69 0.21 14.31 -4.09
CA PHE A 69 -0.07 15.74 -3.98
C PHE A 69 0.44 16.40 -5.24
N SER A 70 -0.44 17.10 -5.93
CA SER A 70 -0.11 17.78 -7.17
C SER A 70 -0.51 19.24 -7.13
N ASN A 71 0.35 20.11 -7.64
CA ASN A 71 0.00 21.50 -7.89
C ASN A 71 -0.92 21.58 -9.11
N GLU A 72 -2.04 22.28 -8.96
CA GLU A 72 -2.97 22.56 -10.05
C GLU A 72 -2.87 24.03 -10.49
N GLY A 73 -2.86 24.23 -11.81
CA GLY A 73 -2.68 25.56 -12.41
C GLY A 73 -1.27 26.09 -12.26
N ASP A 74 -1.14 27.42 -12.24
CA ASP A 74 0.16 28.11 -12.36
C ASP A 74 0.83 28.39 -11.00
N LYS A 75 0.25 27.86 -9.92
CA LYS A 75 0.67 28.13 -8.53
C LYS A 75 1.41 26.94 -7.98
N GLU A 76 2.60 27.18 -7.46
CA GLU A 76 3.45 26.12 -6.91
C GLU A 76 3.37 26.09 -5.38
N ALA A 77 3.28 24.89 -4.83
CA ALA A 77 3.48 24.60 -3.42
C ALA A 77 4.58 23.55 -3.24
N ASP A 78 5.38 23.76 -2.20
CA ASP A 78 6.30 22.76 -1.67
C ASP A 78 5.58 21.85 -0.68
N PHE A 79 5.89 20.56 -0.72
CA PHE A 79 5.28 19.57 0.14
C PHE A 79 6.29 19.01 1.12
N THR A 80 5.89 18.90 2.39
CA THR A 80 6.70 18.29 3.45
C THR A 80 5.86 17.28 4.20
N LEU A 81 6.30 16.02 4.23
CA LEU A 81 5.68 15.00 5.07
C LEU A 81 5.98 15.29 6.55
N ILE A 82 4.93 15.47 7.35
CA ILE A 82 5.02 15.82 8.76
C ILE A 82 4.87 14.60 9.66
N LYS A 83 3.99 13.67 9.29
CA LYS A 83 3.69 12.48 10.08
C LYS A 83 3.16 11.35 9.21
N GLY A 84 3.46 10.12 9.61
CA GLY A 84 2.95 8.90 8.98
C GLY A 84 3.70 8.60 7.68
N GLY A 85 3.05 7.85 6.80
CA GLY A 85 3.68 7.38 5.58
C GLY A 85 2.80 6.36 4.85
N VAL A 86 3.32 5.86 3.74
CA VAL A 86 2.82 4.62 3.14
C VAL A 86 2.98 3.49 4.14
N GLY A 87 2.04 2.54 4.15
CA GLY A 87 1.96 1.46 5.14
C GLY A 87 1.33 1.86 6.47
N THR A 88 0.82 3.09 6.61
CA THR A 88 0.11 3.56 7.80
C THR A 88 -1.35 3.85 7.50
N THR A 89 -2.20 3.91 8.54
CA THR A 89 -3.63 4.29 8.42
C THR A 89 -3.84 5.79 8.19
N SER A 90 -2.83 6.62 8.47
CA SER A 90 -2.93 8.06 8.32
C SER A 90 -1.58 8.74 8.11
N MET A 91 -1.59 9.76 7.25
CA MET A 91 -0.45 10.65 7.06
C MET A 91 -0.88 12.11 7.05
N VAL A 92 0.09 12.98 7.32
CA VAL A 92 -0.07 14.44 7.32
C VAL A 92 1.04 15.07 6.52
N VAL A 93 0.68 15.84 5.50
CA VAL A 93 1.60 16.60 4.64
C VAL A 93 1.29 18.08 4.78
N MET A 94 2.33 18.89 4.93
CA MET A 94 2.24 20.34 4.86
C MET A 94 2.51 20.79 3.43
N ALA A 95 1.54 21.48 2.84
CA ALA A 95 1.73 22.22 1.59
C ALA A 95 2.03 23.68 1.92
N THR A 96 3.11 24.22 1.36
CA THR A 96 3.55 25.61 1.54
C THR A 96 3.66 26.28 0.18
N GLY A 97 2.76 27.21 -0.12
CA GLY A 97 2.84 28.04 -1.31
C GLY A 97 3.89 29.15 -1.18
N LYS A 98 4.24 29.75 -2.33
CA LYS A 98 5.15 30.89 -2.40
C LYS A 98 4.59 32.13 -1.69
N PHE A 99 5.49 33.03 -1.30
CA PHE A 99 5.13 34.27 -0.61
C PHE A 99 4.24 35.15 -1.50
N GLY A 100 3.09 35.60 -0.97
CA GLY A 100 2.17 36.45 -1.72
C GLY A 100 1.34 35.72 -2.77
N GLU A 101 1.55 34.43 -2.98
CA GLU A 101 0.79 33.60 -3.93
C GLU A 101 -0.31 32.81 -3.23
N GLY A 102 -1.30 32.39 -4.02
CA GLY A 102 -2.28 31.41 -3.57
C GLY A 102 -1.72 30.00 -3.66
N MET A 103 -2.55 29.01 -3.33
CA MET A 103 -2.23 27.61 -3.48
C MET A 103 -3.45 26.85 -4.00
N PHE A 104 -3.22 25.95 -4.94
CA PHE A 104 -4.25 25.08 -5.48
C PHE A 104 -3.66 23.68 -5.64
N VAL A 105 -4.03 22.77 -4.74
CA VAL A 105 -3.38 21.46 -4.61
C VAL A 105 -4.42 20.37 -4.68
N ARG A 106 -4.24 19.41 -5.60
CA ARG A 106 -5.04 18.19 -5.67
C ARG A 106 -4.37 17.06 -4.93
N VAL A 107 -5.17 16.31 -4.18
CA VAL A 107 -4.72 15.22 -3.32
C VAL A 107 -5.49 13.97 -3.66
N GLU A 108 -4.74 12.93 -4.02
CA GLU A 108 -5.24 11.57 -4.22
C GLU A 108 -4.54 10.64 -3.23
N GLY A 109 -5.31 9.84 -2.51
CA GLY A 109 -4.80 8.82 -1.60
C GLY A 109 -5.45 7.48 -1.90
N TYR A 110 -4.66 6.43 -1.88
CA TYR A 110 -5.09 5.06 -2.12
C TYR A 110 -4.73 4.19 -0.92
N ALA A 111 -5.61 3.23 -0.64
CA ALA A 111 -5.47 2.32 0.48
C ALA A 111 -5.85 0.90 0.08
N ILE A 112 -5.37 -0.07 0.84
CA ILE A 112 -5.71 -1.48 0.68
C ILE A 112 -6.15 -2.06 2.02
N ALA A 113 -7.18 -2.91 1.97
CA ALA A 113 -7.60 -3.71 3.10
C ALA A 113 -6.69 -4.93 3.26
N PRO A 114 -6.50 -5.46 4.48
CA PRO A 114 -5.73 -6.67 4.69
C PRO A 114 -6.43 -7.84 3.99
N VAL A 115 -5.66 -8.65 3.26
CA VAL A 115 -6.20 -9.86 2.63
C VAL A 115 -6.63 -10.80 3.75
N THR A 116 -7.94 -11.00 3.88
CA THR A 116 -8.47 -12.00 4.82
C THR A 116 -8.36 -13.36 4.14
N THR A 117 -7.27 -14.09 4.39
CA THR A 117 -7.16 -15.49 3.97
C THR A 117 -8.21 -16.28 4.74
N THR A 118 -9.36 -16.56 4.12
CA THR A 118 -10.31 -17.54 4.65
C THR A 118 -9.67 -18.91 4.45
N GLU A 119 -9.24 -19.56 5.53
CA GLU A 119 -8.81 -20.96 5.46
C GLU A 119 -9.99 -21.79 4.94
N VAL A 120 -9.82 -22.41 3.78
CA VAL A 120 -10.79 -23.37 3.25
C VAL A 120 -10.83 -24.55 4.21
N PRO A 121 -12.00 -25.01 4.69
CA PRO A 121 -12.05 -26.18 5.56
C PRO A 121 -11.53 -27.41 4.80
N THR A 122 -10.38 -27.92 5.24
CA THR A 122 -9.83 -29.19 4.78
C THR A 122 -10.81 -30.29 5.16
N THR A 123 -11.57 -30.79 4.19
CA THR A 123 -12.33 -32.03 4.35
C THR A 123 -11.32 -33.18 4.26
N SER A 124 -10.98 -33.78 5.40
CA SER A 124 -10.22 -35.03 5.43
C SER A 124 -11.09 -36.14 4.84
N VAL A 125 -10.67 -36.68 3.69
CA VAL A 125 -11.23 -37.91 3.15
C VAL A 125 -10.71 -39.07 4.02
N PRO A 126 -11.57 -39.96 4.56
CA PRO A 126 -11.08 -41.13 5.29
C PRO A 126 -10.37 -42.09 4.32
N THR A 127 -9.09 -42.34 4.59
CA THR A 127 -8.29 -43.40 3.97
C THR A 127 -8.94 -44.76 4.21
N THR A 128 -9.31 -45.45 3.13
CA THR A 128 -9.72 -46.87 3.20
C THR A 128 -8.47 -47.72 3.07
N GLU A 129 -8.10 -48.42 4.15
CA GLU A 129 -7.05 -49.44 4.14
C GLU A 129 -7.50 -50.67 3.32
N PRO A 130 -6.64 -51.27 2.48
CA PRO A 130 -6.94 -52.54 1.84
C PRO A 130 -6.75 -53.68 2.87
N VAL A 131 -7.84 -54.42 3.14
CA VAL A 131 -7.82 -55.65 3.92
C VAL A 131 -7.04 -56.72 3.16
N GLU A 132 -5.93 -57.17 3.75
CA GLU A 132 -5.13 -58.30 3.30
C GLU A 132 -5.91 -59.61 3.54
N VAL A 133 -6.19 -60.35 2.46
CA VAL A 133 -6.89 -61.64 2.53
C VAL A 133 -5.84 -62.75 2.66
N THR A 134 -5.72 -63.33 3.85
CA THR A 134 -4.95 -64.55 4.10
C THR A 134 -5.87 -65.76 3.96
N THR A 135 -5.59 -66.61 2.98
CA THR A 135 -6.25 -67.91 2.78
C THR A 135 -5.55 -68.97 3.63
N GLU A 136 -6.21 -69.48 4.67
CA GLU A 136 -5.81 -70.72 5.36
C GLU A 136 -6.60 -71.90 4.77
N GLU A 137 -5.90 -72.85 4.16
CA GLU A 137 -6.43 -74.16 3.77
C GLU A 137 -6.57 -75.04 5.03
N THR A 138 -7.76 -75.58 5.28
CA THR A 138 -7.99 -76.59 6.32
C THR A 138 -8.31 -77.93 5.67
N GLU A 139 -7.39 -78.89 5.80
CA GLU A 139 -7.64 -80.33 5.55
C GLU A 139 -8.66 -80.86 6.57
N THR A 140 -9.70 -81.55 6.08
CA THR A 140 -10.64 -82.31 6.91
C THR A 140 -10.39 -83.80 6.67
N SER A 141 -9.94 -84.50 7.71
CA SER A 141 -9.99 -85.96 7.81
C SER A 141 -11.33 -86.38 8.40
N GLU A 142 -12.06 -87.26 7.73
CA GLU A 142 -13.14 -88.04 8.36
C GLU A 142 -12.88 -89.55 8.20
N GLU A 143 -13.40 -90.25 9.20
CA GLU A 143 -13.28 -91.63 9.65
C GLU A 143 -13.81 -92.69 8.66
#